data_AF-A0A4D6DMW3-F1
#
_entry.id   AF-A0A4D6DMW3-F1
#
_cell.length_a   1.000
_cell.length_b   1.000
_cell.length_c   1.000
_cell.angle_alpha   90.00
_cell.angle_beta   90.00
_cell.angle_gamma   90.00
#
_symmetry.space_group_name_H-M   'P 1'
#
loop_
_entity.id
_entity.type
_entity.pdbx_description
1 polymer ?
#
loop_
_entity_poly.entity_id
_entity_poly.type
_entity_poly.pdbx_seq_one_letter_code
_entity_poly.pdbx_strand_id
1 'polypeptide(L)'
;FFWGGWVAGAKRPGETYSYTHNWPYDPDAGNTPTMPAVLWSFLSILVLFAGAMLVLYVYGQMKDLPGDPFNGAKGGTLTTSELERGYEFVRPTQRATYKFFAFAMILFLVQVLAGILSAEDFVSGGPGEAIVKVLGISMPFTVVHAWHTILQIYWFFMCWVGYTLFFLPRLSHVPKGQRFLINLLFALCVIVGAGALFGIYFGHMGYLSDSAAYWLGSQGWEFMELGRFWHILMLGAFVLWIGIIFRGVRPWITKANTWSVPAWLFYGSGIMVLFLFF
;
A
#
# COMPACT_ATOMS: atom_id res chain seq x y z
N PHE A 1 -2.15 -0.98 -29.66
CA PHE A 1 -3.30 -0.10 -29.90
C PHE A 1 -4.40 -0.73 -30.75
N PHE A 2 -4.15 -1.12 -32.01
CA PHE A 2 -5.19 -1.70 -32.89
C PHE A 2 -5.99 -2.85 -32.26
N TRP A 3 -5.31 -3.85 -31.70
CA TRP A 3 -5.97 -4.98 -31.02
C TRP A 3 -6.90 -4.52 -29.90
N GLY A 4 -6.50 -3.54 -29.08
CA GLY A 4 -7.34 -3.00 -28.00
C GLY A 4 -8.61 -2.34 -28.53
N GLY A 5 -8.51 -1.59 -29.63
CA GLY A 5 -9.68 -1.01 -30.32
C GLY A 5 -10.61 -2.08 -30.88
N TRP A 6 -10.06 -3.14 -31.48
CA TRP A 6 -10.85 -4.27 -31.97
C TRP A 6 -11.59 -4.98 -30.83
N VAL A 7 -10.92 -5.29 -29.71
CA VAL A 7 -11.55 -5.91 -28.53
C VAL A 7 -12.68 -5.03 -27.99
N ALA A 8 -12.49 -3.70 -28.00
CA ALA A 8 -13.47 -2.75 -27.49
C ALA A 8 -14.75 -2.64 -28.35
N GLY A 9 -14.68 -2.89 -29.66
CA GLY A 9 -15.82 -2.77 -30.58
C GLY A 9 -16.39 -4.10 -31.10
N ALA A 10 -15.61 -5.19 -31.08
CA ALA A 10 -16.06 -6.48 -31.60
C ALA A 10 -17.01 -7.17 -30.62
N LYS A 11 -18.20 -7.55 -31.11
CA LYS A 11 -19.19 -8.32 -30.35
C LYS A 11 -18.62 -9.69 -29.95
N ARG A 12 -18.88 -10.10 -28.72
CA ARG A 12 -18.56 -11.48 -28.29
C ARG A 12 -19.42 -12.48 -29.08
N PRO A 13 -18.90 -13.68 -29.40
CA PRO A 13 -19.69 -14.71 -30.04
C PRO A 13 -20.94 -15.06 -29.23
N GLY A 14 -22.13 -14.94 -29.84
CA GLY A 14 -23.41 -15.23 -29.19
C GLY A 14 -23.99 -14.10 -28.34
N GLU A 15 -23.31 -12.95 -28.24
CA GLU A 15 -23.74 -11.83 -27.40
C GLU A 15 -23.98 -10.56 -28.21
N THR A 16 -24.72 -9.62 -27.63
CA THR A 16 -25.05 -8.33 -28.26
C THR A 16 -24.07 -7.21 -27.92
N TYR A 17 -23.09 -7.46 -27.03
CA TYR A 17 -22.12 -6.50 -26.52
C TYR A 17 -20.66 -6.93 -26.79
N SER A 18 -19.73 -5.98 -26.72
CA SER A 18 -18.31 -6.21 -27.04
C SER A 18 -17.52 -6.95 -25.97
N TYR A 19 -16.26 -7.31 -26.25
CA TYR A 19 -15.41 -8.01 -25.26
C TYR A 19 -15.17 -7.20 -23.99
N THR A 20 -15.35 -5.89 -24.03
CA THR A 20 -15.23 -4.96 -22.90
C THR A 20 -16.59 -4.47 -22.38
N HIS A 21 -17.68 -5.15 -22.70
CA HIS A 21 -19.05 -4.71 -22.35
C HIS A 21 -19.38 -3.30 -22.88
N ASN A 22 -19.04 -3.03 -24.14
CA ASN A 22 -19.25 -1.77 -24.85
C ASN A 22 -18.48 -0.58 -24.26
N TRP A 23 -17.30 -0.83 -23.69
CA TRP A 23 -16.36 0.22 -23.27
C TRP A 23 -15.23 0.39 -24.29
N PRO A 24 -14.78 1.62 -24.62
CA PRO A 24 -15.25 2.91 -24.10
C PRO A 24 -16.55 3.37 -24.76
N TYR A 25 -17.19 4.39 -24.18
CA TYR A 25 -18.36 5.03 -24.76
C TYR A 25 -18.00 5.63 -26.12
N ASP A 26 -18.66 5.15 -27.18
CA ASP A 26 -18.46 5.59 -28.55
C ASP A 26 -19.72 5.23 -29.38
N PRO A 27 -20.64 6.19 -29.56
CA PRO A 27 -21.86 5.97 -30.35
C PRO A 27 -21.58 5.59 -31.81
N ASP A 28 -20.49 6.07 -32.41
CA ASP A 28 -20.15 5.79 -33.81
C ASP A 28 -19.70 4.34 -33.99
N ALA A 29 -19.06 3.77 -32.98
CA ALA A 29 -18.75 2.34 -32.90
C ALA A 29 -19.94 1.47 -32.40
N GLY A 30 -21.08 2.08 -32.04
CA GLY A 30 -22.24 1.40 -31.46
C GLY A 30 -22.07 1.04 -29.97
N ASN A 31 -21.06 1.58 -29.30
CA ASN A 31 -20.78 1.34 -27.88
C ASN A 31 -21.67 2.22 -26.99
N THR A 32 -22.71 1.61 -26.43
CA THR A 32 -23.59 2.20 -25.42
C THR A 32 -23.71 1.30 -24.19
N PRO A 33 -24.05 1.86 -23.00
CA PRO A 33 -24.19 1.07 -21.77
C PRO A 33 -25.15 -0.10 -21.94
N THR A 34 -24.70 -1.29 -21.54
CA THR A 34 -25.53 -2.50 -21.61
C THR A 34 -26.59 -2.51 -20.51
N MET A 35 -27.73 -3.19 -20.76
CA MET A 35 -28.79 -3.31 -19.74
C MET A 35 -28.30 -3.94 -18.42
N PRO A 36 -27.45 -4.99 -18.42
CA PRO A 36 -26.86 -5.51 -17.19
C PRO A 36 -26.05 -4.48 -16.41
N ALA A 37 -25.29 -3.60 -17.08
CA ALA A 37 -24.52 -2.57 -16.39
C ALA A 37 -25.43 -1.61 -15.62
N VAL A 38 -26.52 -1.15 -16.24
CA VAL A 38 -27.51 -0.26 -15.60
C VAL A 38 -28.21 -0.96 -14.42
N LEU A 39 -28.64 -2.21 -14.62
CA LEU A 39 -29.36 -2.97 -13.59
C LEU A 39 -28.48 -3.24 -12.37
N TRP A 40 -27.23 -3.68 -12.56
CA TRP A 40 -26.31 -3.95 -11.46
C TRP A 40 -25.88 -2.68 -10.73
N SER A 41 -25.74 -1.54 -11.43
CA SER A 41 -25.52 -0.26 -10.77
C SER A 41 -26.66 0.09 -9.81
N PHE A 42 -27.92 0.00 -10.24
CA PHE A 42 -29.07 0.28 -9.37
C PHE A 42 -29.16 -0.72 -8.20
N LEU A 43 -29.00 -2.02 -8.49
CA LEU A 43 -29.07 -3.06 -7.47
C LEU A 43 -27.95 -2.94 -6.42
N SER A 44 -26.74 -2.54 -6.83
CA SER A 44 -25.60 -2.36 -5.92
C SER A 44 -25.86 -1.29 -4.85
N ILE A 45 -26.59 -0.23 -5.19
CA ILE A 45 -26.99 0.84 -4.24
C ILE A 45 -27.97 0.28 -3.20
N LEU A 46 -28.95 -0.50 -3.64
CA LEU A 46 -29.92 -1.13 -2.72
C LEU A 46 -29.23 -2.12 -1.78
N VAL A 47 -28.30 -2.92 -2.29
CA VAL A 47 -27.51 -3.87 -1.49
C VAL A 47 -26.61 -3.12 -0.49
N LEU A 48 -25.99 -2.00 -0.90
CA LEU A 48 -25.21 -1.15 0.00
C LEU A 48 -26.06 -0.63 1.16
N PHE A 49 -27.26 -0.10 0.87
CA PHE A 49 -28.16 0.38 1.91
C PHE A 49 -28.66 -0.74 2.83
N ALA A 50 -29.06 -1.88 2.27
CA ALA A 50 -29.45 -3.04 3.07
C ALA A 50 -28.33 -3.52 3.99
N GLY A 51 -27.10 -3.60 3.46
CA GLY A 51 -25.91 -3.96 4.23
C GLY A 51 -25.60 -2.95 5.34
N ALA A 52 -25.63 -1.65 5.03
CA ALA A 52 -25.41 -0.59 6.02
C ALA A 52 -26.47 -0.63 7.13
N MET A 53 -27.75 -0.77 6.78
CA MET A 53 -28.85 -0.91 7.75
C MET A 53 -28.66 -2.15 8.63
N LEU A 54 -28.30 -3.29 8.04
CA LEU A 54 -28.04 -4.52 8.80
C LEU A 54 -26.88 -4.34 9.78
N VAL A 55 -25.76 -3.77 9.33
CA VAL A 55 -24.59 -3.52 10.20
C VAL A 55 -24.96 -2.59 11.34
N LEU A 56 -25.67 -1.49 11.08
CA LEU A 56 -26.10 -0.54 12.10
C LEU A 56 -27.11 -1.17 13.09
N TYR A 57 -28.03 -2.00 12.59
CA TYR A 57 -28.97 -2.74 13.43
C TYR A 57 -28.25 -3.72 14.36
N VAL A 58 -27.35 -4.54 13.81
CA VAL A 58 -26.56 -5.52 14.59
C VAL A 58 -25.68 -4.79 15.61
N TYR A 59 -25.01 -3.71 15.22
CA TYR A 59 -24.23 -2.88 16.14
C TYR A 59 -25.09 -2.31 17.27
N GLY A 60 -26.28 -1.80 16.95
CA GLY A 60 -27.25 -1.33 17.94
C GLY A 60 -27.65 -2.41 18.94
N GLN A 61 -27.99 -3.61 18.47
CA GLN A 61 -28.34 -4.74 19.33
C GLN A 61 -27.16 -5.22 20.19
N MET A 62 -25.93 -5.20 19.65
CA MET A 62 -24.73 -5.57 20.41
C MET A 62 -24.42 -4.58 21.53
N LYS A 63 -24.78 -3.30 21.38
CA LYS A 63 -24.60 -2.29 22.44
C LYS A 63 -25.49 -2.58 23.66
N ASP A 64 -26.64 -3.20 23.45
CA ASP A 64 -27.59 -3.56 24.51
C ASP A 64 -27.27 -4.90 25.17
N LEU A 65 -26.29 -5.67 24.67
CA LEU A 65 -25.85 -6.91 25.29
C LEU A 65 -25.07 -6.62 26.60
N PRO A 66 -25.44 -7.25 27.72
CA PRO A 66 -24.69 -7.13 28.96
C PRO A 66 -23.33 -7.82 28.81
N GLY A 67 -22.28 -7.00 28.71
CA GLY A 67 -20.91 -7.49 28.51
C GLY A 67 -20.05 -6.48 27.78
N ASP A 68 -20.08 -5.21 28.19
CA ASP A 68 -19.05 -4.26 27.77
C ASP A 68 -17.68 -4.90 28.07
N PRO A 69 -16.76 -5.04 27.10
CA PRO A 69 -15.41 -5.52 27.38
C PRO A 69 -14.69 -4.67 28.46
N PHE A 70 -15.21 -3.49 28.78
CA PHE A 70 -14.75 -2.62 29.84
C PHE A 70 -15.58 -2.66 31.14
N ASN A 71 -16.69 -3.42 31.21
CA ASN A 71 -17.50 -3.59 32.43
C ASN A 71 -16.72 -4.41 33.48
N GLY A 72 -15.90 -3.72 34.25
CA GLY A 72 -15.05 -4.29 35.31
C GLY A 72 -13.59 -3.80 35.27
N ALA A 73 -13.18 -3.08 34.22
CA ALA A 73 -11.89 -2.42 34.20
C ALA A 73 -11.92 -1.23 35.18
N LYS A 74 -11.38 -1.41 36.39
CA LYS A 74 -11.15 -0.30 37.35
C LYS A 74 -10.05 0.67 36.89
N GLY A 75 -9.43 0.43 35.74
CA GLY A 75 -8.54 1.37 35.08
C GLY A 75 -9.36 2.27 34.16
N GLY A 76 -9.19 3.59 34.26
CA GLY A 76 -9.76 4.52 33.29
C GLY A 76 -9.38 4.17 31.85
N THR A 77 -10.01 4.82 30.87
CA THR A 77 -9.50 4.85 29.50
C THR A 77 -8.01 5.16 29.57
N LEU A 78 -7.15 4.19 29.23
CA LEU A 78 -5.70 4.32 29.29
C LEU A 78 -5.32 5.56 28.49
N THR A 79 -5.16 6.68 29.19
CA THR A 79 -4.72 7.92 28.59
C THR A 79 -3.28 7.73 28.15
N THR A 80 -2.84 8.41 27.09
CA THR A 80 -1.45 8.30 26.59
C THR A 80 -0.44 8.47 27.73
N SER A 81 -0.76 9.36 28.69
CA SER A 81 -0.01 9.61 29.92
C SER A 81 0.05 8.42 30.91
N GLU A 82 -0.98 7.58 30.99
CA GLU A 82 -1.00 6.39 31.85
C GLU A 82 -0.31 5.19 31.19
N LEU A 83 -0.38 5.10 29.86
CA LEU A 83 0.39 4.13 29.06
C LEU A 83 1.90 4.40 29.08
N GLU A 84 2.31 5.64 29.33
CA GLU A 84 3.72 6.07 29.42
C GLU A 84 4.25 6.05 30.86
N ARG A 85 3.37 6.02 31.86
CA ARG A 85 3.74 5.98 33.28
C ARG A 85 4.43 4.66 33.62
N GLY A 86 5.75 4.70 33.85
CA GLY A 86 6.58 3.52 34.10
C GLY A 86 7.31 2.96 32.87
N TYR A 87 7.16 3.58 31.71
CA TYR A 87 7.80 3.20 30.43
C TYR A 87 8.85 4.23 29.97
N GLU A 88 9.58 4.86 30.90
CA GLU A 88 10.63 5.85 30.59
C GLU A 88 11.74 5.29 29.68
N PHE A 89 11.90 3.97 29.60
CA PHE A 89 12.91 3.32 28.78
C PHE A 89 12.38 2.90 27.39
N VAL A 90 12.64 3.74 26.38
CA VAL A 90 12.49 3.36 24.97
C VAL A 90 13.49 2.24 24.64
N ARG A 91 12.99 1.05 24.31
CA ARG A 91 13.86 -0.10 24.03
C ARG A 91 14.72 0.15 22.79
N PRO A 92 15.95 -0.38 22.72
CA PRO A 92 16.82 -0.22 21.54
C PRO A 92 16.18 -0.71 20.22
N THR A 93 15.29 -1.70 20.27
CA THR A 93 14.53 -2.17 19.11
C THR A 93 13.46 -1.19 18.65
N GLN A 94 12.80 -0.47 19.58
CA GLN A 94 11.84 0.58 19.26
C GLN A 94 12.54 1.80 18.67
N ARG A 95 13.68 2.22 19.23
CA ARG A 95 14.48 3.31 18.67
C ARG A 95 14.97 3.00 17.25
N ALA A 96 15.22 1.73 16.93
CA ALA A 96 15.61 1.32 15.58
C ALA A 96 14.51 1.54 14.54
N THR A 97 13.23 1.60 14.94
CA THR A 97 12.12 1.82 14.00
C THR A 97 11.94 3.28 13.59
N TYR A 98 12.50 4.23 14.33
CA TYR A 98 12.44 5.67 13.99
C TYR A 98 12.93 5.98 12.58
N LYS A 99 13.92 5.21 12.11
CA LYS A 99 14.47 5.34 10.76
C LYS A 99 13.43 5.03 9.67
N PHE A 100 12.48 4.12 9.92
CA PHE A 100 11.38 3.84 8.98
C PHE A 100 10.45 5.03 8.84
N PHE A 101 10.09 5.69 9.94
CA PHE A 101 9.25 6.89 9.91
C PHE A 101 9.97 8.08 9.26
N ALA A 102 11.25 8.28 9.59
CA ALA A 102 12.06 9.32 8.95
C ALA A 102 12.17 9.08 7.42
N PHE A 103 12.40 7.84 7.02
CA PHE A 103 12.45 7.47 5.60
C PHE A 103 11.08 7.65 4.92
N ALA A 104 9.99 7.25 5.58
CA ALA A 104 8.63 7.48 5.07
C ALA A 104 8.35 8.96 4.85
N MET A 105 8.77 9.84 5.76
CA MET A 105 8.62 11.29 5.59
C MET A 105 9.40 11.82 4.39
N ILE A 106 10.62 11.33 4.15
CA ILE A 106 11.39 11.71 2.96
C ILE A 106 10.64 11.28 1.69
N LEU A 107 10.19 10.02 1.64
CA LEU A 107 9.45 9.49 0.48
C LEU A 107 8.12 10.22 0.26
N PHE A 108 7.42 10.59 1.33
CA PHE A 108 6.21 11.40 1.27
C PHE A 108 6.47 12.77 0.65
N LEU A 109 7.54 13.47 1.08
CA LEU A 109 7.91 14.75 0.48
C LEU A 109 8.27 14.61 -0.99
N VAL A 110 9.03 13.57 -1.36
CA VAL A 110 9.35 13.28 -2.77
C VAL A 110 8.07 12.97 -3.57
N GLN A 111 7.11 12.26 -2.99
CA GLN A 111 5.82 11.95 -3.61
C GLN A 111 4.98 13.21 -3.86
N VAL A 112 4.93 14.13 -2.88
CA VAL A 112 4.24 15.42 -3.03
C VAL A 112 4.90 16.25 -4.12
N LEU A 113 6.23 16.33 -4.13
CA LEU A 113 6.97 17.02 -5.19
C LEU A 113 6.70 16.41 -6.57
N ALA A 114 6.72 15.08 -6.70
CA ALA A 114 6.39 14.40 -7.94
C ALA A 114 4.95 14.71 -8.40
N GLY A 115 4.00 14.84 -7.48
CA GLY A 115 2.62 15.25 -7.79
C GLY A 115 2.50 16.69 -8.27
N ILE A 116 3.26 17.61 -7.68
CA ILE A 116 3.34 19.01 -8.14
C ILE A 116 3.91 19.05 -9.56
N LEU A 117 5.01 18.33 -9.82
CA LEU A 117 5.64 18.25 -11.14
C LEU A 117 4.72 17.60 -12.18
N SER A 118 3.95 16.57 -11.82
CA SER A 118 2.98 15.98 -12.74
C SER A 118 1.80 16.91 -13.05
N ALA A 119 1.37 17.71 -12.07
CA ALA A 119 0.27 18.66 -12.26
C ALA A 119 0.68 19.85 -13.13
N GLU A 120 1.96 20.23 -13.09
CA GLU A 120 2.53 21.28 -13.93
C GLU A 120 2.37 20.98 -15.41
N ASP A 121 2.50 19.73 -15.87
CA ASP A 121 2.34 19.40 -17.29
C ASP A 121 0.93 19.71 -17.84
N PHE A 122 -0.07 19.93 -16.97
CA PHE A 122 -1.42 20.36 -17.34
C PHE A 122 -1.62 21.90 -17.31
N VAL A 123 -0.62 22.66 -16.89
CA VAL A 123 -0.64 24.12 -16.76
C VAL A 123 0.58 24.71 -17.47
N SER A 124 0.51 25.92 -18.03
CA SER A 124 1.68 26.53 -18.67
C SER A 124 2.67 27.05 -17.62
N GLY A 125 3.73 26.28 -17.35
CA GLY A 125 4.90 26.66 -16.55
C GLY A 125 4.86 26.29 -15.06
N GLY A 126 6.04 26.18 -14.43
CA GLY A 126 6.15 25.81 -13.02
C GLY A 126 7.58 25.40 -12.57
N PRO A 127 7.71 24.74 -11.41
CA PRO A 127 8.99 24.34 -10.83
C PRO A 127 9.78 23.32 -11.68
N GLY A 128 9.13 22.47 -12.45
CA GLY A 128 9.71 21.50 -13.38
C GLY A 128 10.47 22.19 -14.51
N GLU A 129 9.87 23.22 -15.13
CA GLU A 129 10.59 24.06 -16.09
C GLU A 129 11.83 24.73 -15.47
N ALA A 130 11.70 25.22 -14.23
CA ALA A 130 12.82 25.83 -13.51
C ALA A 130 13.95 24.81 -13.24
N ILE A 131 13.59 23.58 -12.85
CA ILE A 131 14.54 22.47 -12.65
C ILE A 131 15.27 22.14 -13.96
N VAL A 132 14.56 22.06 -15.09
CA VAL A 132 15.19 21.83 -16.40
C VAL A 132 16.15 22.98 -16.74
N LYS A 133 15.75 24.23 -16.53
CA LYS A 133 16.57 25.42 -16.84
C LYS A 133 17.83 25.52 -15.97
N VAL A 134 17.75 25.12 -14.70
CA VAL A 134 18.87 25.26 -13.73
C VAL A 134 19.75 24.01 -13.69
N LEU A 135 19.16 22.81 -13.69
CA LEU A 135 19.87 21.54 -13.47
C LEU A 135 20.03 20.71 -14.76
N GLY A 136 19.33 21.04 -15.84
CA GLY A 136 19.37 20.26 -17.09
C GLY A 136 18.76 18.86 -16.98
N ILE A 137 18.01 18.56 -15.90
CA ILE A 137 17.39 17.27 -15.66
C ILE A 137 15.94 17.31 -16.15
N SER A 138 15.65 16.60 -17.24
CA SER A 138 14.29 16.43 -17.74
C SER A 138 13.58 15.31 -16.99
N MET A 139 12.43 15.60 -16.40
CA MET A 139 11.56 14.61 -15.77
C MET A 139 10.22 14.59 -16.50
N PRO A 140 10.00 13.63 -17.43
CA PRO A 140 8.76 13.59 -18.20
C PRO A 140 7.57 13.18 -17.32
N PHE A 141 6.36 13.56 -17.74
CA PHE A 141 5.10 13.22 -17.08
C PHE A 141 5.04 11.76 -16.60
N THR A 142 5.43 10.82 -17.46
CA THR A 142 5.39 9.37 -17.17
C THR A 142 6.23 8.99 -15.96
N VAL A 143 7.40 9.62 -15.76
CA VAL A 143 8.27 9.36 -14.61
C VAL A 143 7.72 9.98 -13.33
N VAL A 144 7.34 11.25 -13.37
CA VAL A 144 6.83 11.94 -12.17
C VAL A 144 5.50 11.37 -11.71
N HIS A 145 4.64 10.96 -12.65
CA HIS A 145 3.41 10.23 -12.38
C HIS A 145 3.68 8.85 -11.76
N ALA A 146 4.61 8.08 -12.34
CA ALA A 146 5.01 6.78 -11.80
C ALA A 146 5.57 6.89 -10.37
N TRP A 147 6.43 7.89 -10.12
CA TRP A 147 6.93 8.19 -8.77
C TRP A 147 5.81 8.58 -7.81
N HIS A 148 4.92 9.49 -8.22
CA HIS A 148 3.81 9.93 -7.37
C HIS A 148 2.93 8.76 -6.91
N THR A 149 2.56 7.88 -7.83
CA THR A 149 1.69 6.73 -7.55
C THR A 149 2.39 5.65 -6.73
N ILE A 150 3.61 5.25 -7.10
CA ILE A 150 4.30 4.16 -6.38
C ILE A 150 4.80 4.58 -5.00
N LEU A 151 5.30 5.82 -4.86
CA LEU A 151 5.78 6.29 -3.57
C LEU A 151 4.64 6.45 -2.57
N GLN A 152 3.44 6.81 -3.03
CA GLN A 152 2.24 6.90 -2.18
C GLN A 152 1.98 5.59 -1.45
N ILE A 153 2.08 4.48 -2.17
CA ILE A 153 1.95 3.13 -1.61
C ILE A 153 3.16 2.83 -0.70
N TYR A 154 4.37 3.18 -1.16
CA TYR A 154 5.62 2.79 -0.52
C TYR A 154 5.83 3.42 0.86
N TRP A 155 5.67 4.75 0.99
CA TRP A 155 5.87 5.43 2.27
C TRP A 155 4.82 5.00 3.31
N PHE A 156 3.59 4.76 2.88
CA PHE A 156 2.51 4.24 3.73
C PHE A 156 2.90 2.89 4.32
N PHE A 157 3.46 1.98 3.52
CA PHE A 157 3.97 0.70 4.03
C PHE A 157 5.14 0.87 5.00
N MET A 158 6.04 1.83 4.77
CA MET A 158 7.14 2.10 5.72
C MET A 158 6.63 2.53 7.09
N CYS A 159 5.57 3.33 7.13
CA CYS A 159 4.89 3.70 8.38
C CYS A 159 4.27 2.48 9.07
N TRP A 160 3.56 1.62 8.35
CA TRP A 160 2.97 0.40 8.93
C TRP A 160 4.01 -0.59 9.44
N VAL A 161 5.06 -0.85 8.66
CA VAL A 161 6.19 -1.68 9.09
C VAL A 161 6.84 -1.09 10.34
N GLY A 162 7.12 0.21 10.36
CA GLY A 162 7.68 0.90 11.52
C GLY A 162 6.79 0.80 12.76
N TYR A 163 5.48 0.99 12.59
CA TYR A 163 4.48 0.94 13.65
C TYR A 163 4.38 -0.46 14.28
N THR A 164 4.17 -1.49 13.47
CA THR A 164 4.05 -2.87 13.96
C THR A 164 5.29 -3.32 14.74
N LEU A 165 6.48 -2.96 14.27
CA LEU A 165 7.74 -3.27 14.94
C LEU A 165 7.97 -2.43 16.21
N PHE A 166 7.45 -1.20 16.26
CA PHE A 166 7.53 -0.34 17.45
C PHE A 166 6.67 -0.88 18.60
N PHE A 167 5.50 -1.44 18.29
CA PHE A 167 4.59 -2.02 19.28
C PHE A 167 4.94 -3.46 19.68
N LEU A 168 5.64 -4.21 18.84
CA LEU A 168 5.98 -5.61 19.10
C LEU A 168 6.62 -5.88 20.49
N PRO A 169 7.58 -5.06 20.99
CA PRO A 169 8.17 -5.23 22.31
C PRO A 169 7.23 -4.93 23.49
N ARG A 170 6.10 -4.26 23.26
CA ARG A 170 5.05 -4.05 24.27
C ARG A 170 4.15 -5.28 24.41
N LEU A 171 4.01 -6.07 23.34
CA LEU A 171 3.15 -7.24 23.30
C LEU A 171 3.87 -8.53 23.74
N SER A 172 5.19 -8.60 23.57
CA SER A 172 5.97 -9.82 23.77
C SER A 172 7.42 -9.56 24.15
N HIS A 173 8.07 -10.55 24.77
CA HIS A 173 9.50 -10.49 25.06
C HIS A 173 10.31 -10.43 23.77
N VAL A 174 11.30 -9.53 23.72
CA VAL A 174 12.11 -9.29 22.52
C VAL A 174 13.07 -10.47 22.26
N PRO A 175 12.97 -11.17 21.11
CA PRO A 175 13.89 -12.26 20.78
C PRO A 175 15.33 -11.78 20.57
N LYS A 176 16.31 -12.65 20.82
CA LYS A 176 17.73 -12.37 20.50
C LYS A 176 17.88 -12.08 19.00
N GLY A 177 18.67 -11.06 18.65
CA GLY A 177 18.93 -10.66 17.26
C GLY A 177 17.87 -9.77 16.60
N GLN A 178 16.77 -9.43 17.28
CA GLN A 178 15.67 -8.64 16.69
C GLN A 178 16.14 -7.29 16.12
N ARG A 179 17.04 -6.59 16.82
CA ARG A 179 17.60 -5.31 16.35
C ARG A 179 18.34 -5.44 15.02
N PHE A 180 19.08 -6.54 14.83
CA PHE A 180 19.79 -6.79 13.58
C PHE A 180 18.79 -7.01 12.43
N LEU A 181 17.76 -7.82 12.65
CA LEU A 181 16.73 -8.07 11.64
C LEU A 181 15.96 -6.79 11.26
N ILE A 182 15.65 -5.92 12.23
CA ILE A 182 15.01 -4.61 11.98
C ILE A 182 15.92 -3.72 11.12
N ASN A 183 17.23 -3.68 11.40
CA ASN A 183 18.17 -2.90 10.61
C ASN A 183 18.38 -3.48 9.21
N LEU A 184 18.42 -4.81 9.08
CA LEU A 184 18.49 -5.49 7.78
C LEU A 184 17.24 -5.19 6.94
N LEU A 185 16.05 -5.30 7.53
CA LEU A 185 14.80 -4.95 6.89
C LEU A 185 14.82 -3.49 6.42
N PHE A 186 15.26 -2.57 7.26
CA PHE A 186 15.38 -1.16 6.89
C PHE A 186 16.31 -0.96 5.69
N ALA A 187 17.47 -1.63 5.68
CA ALA A 187 18.40 -1.55 4.57
C ALA A 187 17.79 -2.07 3.26
N LEU A 188 17.06 -3.19 3.32
CA LEU A 188 16.33 -3.72 2.15
C LEU A 188 15.29 -2.72 1.64
N CYS A 189 14.53 -2.09 2.54
CA CYS A 189 13.56 -1.06 2.16
C CYS A 189 14.22 0.16 1.51
N VAL A 190 15.34 0.64 2.05
CA VAL A 190 16.06 1.77 1.43
C VAL A 190 16.57 1.40 0.03
N ILE A 191 17.11 0.18 -0.13
CA ILE A 191 17.58 -0.33 -1.43
C ILE A 191 16.43 -0.41 -2.44
N VAL A 192 15.26 -0.93 -2.04
CA VAL A 192 14.07 -1.01 -2.90
C VAL A 192 13.55 0.38 -3.24
N GLY A 193 13.45 1.30 -2.28
CA GLY A 193 12.99 2.68 -2.53
C GLY A 193 13.92 3.45 -3.46
N ALA A 194 15.24 3.30 -3.31
CA ALA A 194 16.21 3.85 -4.24
C ALA A 194 16.09 3.21 -5.63
N GLY A 195 15.94 1.89 -5.68
CA GLY A 195 15.67 1.15 -6.91
C GLY A 195 14.40 1.61 -7.63
N ALA A 196 13.35 1.95 -6.89
CA ALA A 196 12.13 2.54 -7.44
C ALA A 196 12.40 3.89 -8.11
N LEU A 197 13.06 4.81 -7.40
CA LEU A 197 13.34 6.15 -7.91
C LEU A 197 14.22 6.10 -9.16
N PHE A 198 15.40 5.48 -9.03
CA PHE A 198 16.38 5.43 -10.11
C PHE A 198 15.96 4.50 -11.24
N GLY A 199 15.42 3.31 -10.91
CA GLY A 199 14.98 2.34 -11.90
C GLY A 199 13.91 2.91 -12.83
N ILE A 200 12.85 3.50 -12.27
CA ILE A 200 11.77 4.10 -13.06
C ILE A 200 12.33 5.20 -13.97
N TYR A 201 13.16 6.11 -13.44
CA TYR A 201 13.76 7.18 -14.24
C TYR A 201 14.61 6.64 -15.39
N PHE A 202 15.57 5.76 -15.12
CA PHE A 202 16.45 5.20 -16.16
C PHE A 202 15.70 4.32 -17.17
N GLY A 203 14.64 3.63 -16.73
CA GLY A 203 13.76 2.84 -17.57
C GLY A 203 13.00 3.70 -18.58
N HIS A 204 12.28 4.73 -18.12
CA HIS A 204 11.49 5.59 -18.99
C HIS A 204 12.32 6.51 -19.89
N MET A 205 13.51 6.93 -19.43
CA MET A 205 14.42 7.74 -20.24
C MET A 205 15.14 6.94 -21.34
N GLY A 206 14.95 5.61 -21.40
CA GLY A 206 15.58 4.76 -22.42
C GLY A 206 17.08 4.54 -22.20
N TYR A 207 17.58 4.77 -20.99
CA TYR A 207 18.99 4.53 -20.65
C TYR A 207 19.30 3.04 -20.39
N LEU A 208 18.27 2.22 -20.20
CA LEU A 208 18.35 0.78 -20.02
C LEU A 208 17.87 0.06 -21.30
N SER A 209 18.46 -1.10 -21.61
CA SER A 209 17.89 -1.99 -22.64
C SER A 209 16.55 -2.57 -22.19
N ASP A 210 15.71 -3.03 -23.12
CA ASP A 210 14.36 -3.54 -22.80
C ASP A 210 14.36 -4.62 -21.71
N SER A 211 15.31 -5.56 -21.77
CA SER A 211 15.45 -6.61 -20.75
C SER A 211 15.90 -6.06 -19.40
N ALA A 212 16.82 -5.09 -19.39
CA ALA A 212 17.27 -4.42 -18.17
C ALA A 212 16.18 -3.53 -17.57
N ALA A 213 15.37 -2.86 -18.41
CA ALA A 213 14.24 -2.05 -17.98
C ALA A 213 13.16 -2.90 -17.31
N TYR A 214 12.82 -4.07 -17.86
CA TYR A 214 11.87 -4.99 -17.23
C TYR A 214 12.33 -5.45 -15.83
N TRP A 215 13.63 -5.72 -15.65
CA TRP A 215 14.17 -6.23 -14.39
C TRP A 215 14.50 -5.14 -13.37
N LEU A 216 15.15 -4.07 -13.79
CA LEU A 216 15.71 -3.03 -12.93
C LEU A 216 15.09 -1.65 -13.14
N GLY A 217 14.32 -1.46 -14.22
CA GLY A 217 13.67 -0.21 -14.59
C GLY A 217 12.21 -0.15 -14.18
N SER A 218 11.33 0.04 -15.16
CA SER A 218 9.87 0.03 -14.99
C SER A 218 9.19 -1.11 -15.78
N GLN A 219 8.10 -1.65 -15.22
CA GLN A 219 7.24 -2.63 -15.89
C GLN A 219 6.12 -1.99 -16.73
N GLY A 220 5.86 -0.69 -16.56
CA GLY A 220 4.82 0.06 -17.28
C GLY A 220 3.38 -0.25 -16.87
N TRP A 221 3.19 -0.83 -15.68
CA TRP A 221 1.87 -1.02 -15.08
C TRP A 221 1.70 -0.04 -13.92
N GLU A 222 0.67 0.79 -14.00
CA GLU A 222 0.34 1.72 -12.93
C GLU A 222 0.16 0.96 -11.60
N PHE A 223 0.66 1.52 -10.50
CA PHE A 223 0.76 0.90 -9.17
C PHE A 223 1.72 -0.28 -9.04
N MET A 224 2.22 -0.84 -10.15
CA MET A 224 3.23 -1.92 -10.22
C MET A 224 4.40 -1.50 -11.09
N GLU A 225 4.86 -0.26 -10.91
CA GLU A 225 5.87 0.34 -11.77
C GLU A 225 7.29 -0.20 -11.51
N LEU A 226 7.58 -0.80 -10.35
CA LEU A 226 8.95 -1.24 -10.09
C LEU A 226 9.37 -2.41 -10.99
N GLY A 227 10.61 -2.39 -11.47
CA GLY A 227 11.24 -3.54 -12.13
C GLY A 227 11.14 -4.83 -11.32
N ARG A 228 11.14 -5.98 -12.02
CA ARG A 228 10.88 -7.30 -11.43
C ARG A 228 11.82 -7.66 -10.28
N PHE A 229 13.09 -7.26 -10.36
CA PHE A 229 14.07 -7.49 -9.29
C PHE A 229 13.67 -6.75 -8.01
N TRP A 230 13.29 -5.48 -8.13
CA TRP A 230 12.87 -4.66 -6.99
C TRP A 230 11.59 -5.18 -6.35
N HIS A 231 10.62 -5.65 -7.17
CA HIS A 231 9.42 -6.32 -6.66
C HIS A 231 9.74 -7.59 -5.86
N ILE A 232 10.64 -8.45 -6.34
CA ILE A 232 11.04 -9.67 -5.63
C ILE A 232 11.79 -9.31 -4.33
N LEU A 233 12.67 -8.31 -4.36
CA LEU A 233 13.38 -7.85 -3.19
C LEU A 233 12.42 -7.25 -2.14
N MET A 234 11.40 -6.52 -2.59
CA MET A 234 10.32 -5.99 -1.74
C MET A 234 9.51 -7.13 -1.09
N LEU A 235 9.14 -8.17 -1.85
CA LEU A 235 8.52 -9.37 -1.29
C LEU A 235 9.41 -10.01 -0.22
N GLY A 236 10.71 -10.14 -0.50
CA GLY A 236 11.69 -10.64 0.46
C GLY A 236 11.74 -9.81 1.75
N ALA A 237 11.67 -8.48 1.64
CA ALA A 237 11.59 -7.57 2.77
C ALA A 237 10.30 -7.79 3.58
N PHE A 238 9.14 -7.92 2.92
CA PHE A 238 7.87 -8.18 3.61
C PHE A 238 7.82 -9.57 4.27
N VAL A 239 8.36 -10.60 3.63
CA VAL A 239 8.51 -11.94 4.24
C VAL A 239 9.41 -11.86 5.47
N LEU A 240 10.53 -11.14 5.40
CA LEU A 240 11.39 -10.89 6.55
C LEU A 240 10.63 -10.17 7.67
N TRP A 241 9.85 -9.14 7.33
CA TRP A 241 9.02 -8.41 8.28
C TRP A 241 7.99 -9.31 9.00
N ILE A 242 7.27 -10.14 8.26
CA ILE A 242 6.36 -11.16 8.83
C ILE A 242 7.15 -12.10 9.75
N GLY A 243 8.33 -12.55 9.33
CA GLY A 243 9.22 -13.39 10.15
C GLY A 243 9.64 -12.71 11.45
N ILE A 244 9.90 -11.39 11.44
CA ILE A 244 10.25 -10.59 12.61
C ILE A 244 9.04 -10.52 13.58
N ILE A 245 7.83 -10.27 13.06
CA ILE A 245 6.60 -10.27 13.86
C ILE A 245 6.35 -11.65 14.46
N PHE A 246 6.39 -12.69 13.63
CA PHE A 246 6.18 -14.08 14.06
C PHE A 246 7.12 -14.46 15.20
N ARG A 247 8.41 -14.13 15.11
CA ARG A 247 9.38 -14.39 16.18
C ARG A 247 9.01 -13.74 17.51
N GLY A 248 8.45 -12.53 17.47
CA GLY A 248 8.00 -11.83 18.67
C GLY A 248 6.71 -12.43 19.24
N VAL A 249 5.72 -12.67 18.39
CA VAL A 249 4.38 -13.09 18.83
C VAL A 249 4.29 -14.60 19.10
N ARG A 250 5.13 -15.45 18.49
CA ARG A 250 5.08 -16.93 18.62
C ARG A 250 4.97 -17.44 20.06
N PRO A 251 5.75 -16.96 21.06
CA PRO A 251 5.65 -17.46 22.43
C PRO A 251 4.29 -17.14 23.09
N TRP A 252 3.56 -16.18 22.54
CA TRP A 252 2.30 -15.69 23.07
C TRP A 252 1.09 -16.41 22.44
N ILE A 253 1.19 -16.90 21.20
CA ILE A 253 0.07 -17.58 20.50
C ILE A 253 -0.12 -18.99 21.06
N THR A 254 -1.28 -19.22 21.65
CA THR A 254 -1.78 -20.50 22.17
C THR A 254 -3.20 -20.75 21.64
N LYS A 255 -3.71 -21.98 21.75
CA LYS A 255 -5.08 -22.32 21.30
C LYS A 255 -6.17 -21.50 22.03
N ALA A 256 -5.89 -20.97 23.21
CA ALA A 256 -6.83 -20.21 24.01
C ALA A 256 -6.91 -18.71 23.64
N ASN A 257 -5.93 -18.16 22.92
CA ASN A 257 -5.80 -16.71 22.67
C ASN A 257 -5.54 -16.38 21.19
N THR A 258 -6.03 -17.23 20.29
CA THR A 258 -5.91 -17.06 18.83
C THR A 258 -6.56 -15.78 18.30
N TRP A 259 -7.56 -15.23 18.99
CA TRP A 259 -8.29 -14.03 18.59
C TRP A 259 -7.79 -12.73 19.24
N SER A 260 -6.61 -12.78 19.82
CA SER A 260 -5.98 -11.65 20.50
C SER A 260 -5.39 -10.61 19.55
N VAL A 261 -5.18 -9.39 20.06
CA VAL A 261 -4.55 -8.30 19.29
C VAL A 261 -3.18 -8.69 18.68
N PRO A 262 -2.25 -9.38 19.39
CA PRO A 262 -0.99 -9.80 18.78
C PRO A 262 -1.16 -10.83 17.66
N ALA A 263 -2.11 -11.76 17.79
CA ALA A 263 -2.39 -12.74 16.75
C ALA A 263 -3.01 -12.06 15.51
N TRP A 264 -3.95 -11.13 15.70
CA TRP A 264 -4.50 -10.29 14.63
C TRP A 264 -3.44 -9.44 13.94
N LEU A 265 -2.46 -8.90 14.69
CA LEU A 265 -1.34 -8.17 14.10
C LEU A 265 -0.54 -9.06 13.14
N PHE A 266 -0.28 -10.32 13.53
CA PHE A 266 0.42 -11.29 12.68
C PHE A 266 -0.43 -11.73 11.47
N TYR A 267 -1.69 -12.11 11.68
CA TYR A 267 -2.58 -12.56 10.61
C TYR A 267 -2.86 -11.44 9.60
N GLY A 268 -3.18 -10.24 10.08
CA GLY A 268 -3.41 -9.07 9.24
C GLY A 268 -2.18 -8.72 8.40
N SER A 269 -0.99 -8.74 9.00
CA SER A 269 0.26 -8.52 8.27
C SER A 269 0.52 -9.60 7.21
N GLY A 270 0.24 -10.86 7.51
CA GLY A 270 0.39 -11.97 6.57
C GLY A 270 -0.60 -11.91 5.39
N ILE A 271 -1.88 -11.70 5.68
CA ILE A 271 -2.95 -11.59 4.68
C ILE A 271 -2.70 -10.39 3.76
N MET A 272 -2.29 -9.25 4.31
CA MET A 272 -1.94 -8.06 3.53
C MET A 272 -0.85 -8.36 2.50
N VAL A 273 0.24 -9.02 2.90
CA VAL A 273 1.32 -9.38 1.97
C VAL A 273 0.86 -10.41 0.94
N LEU A 274 -0.01 -11.35 1.33
CA LEU A 274 -0.60 -12.29 0.38
C LEU A 274 -1.36 -11.55 -0.73
N PHE A 275 -2.30 -10.68 -0.39
CA PHE A 275 -3.12 -9.92 -1.36
C PHE A 275 -2.32 -8.95 -2.24
N LEU A 276 -1.18 -8.45 -1.76
CA LEU A 276 -0.36 -7.49 -2.52
C LEU A 276 0.51 -8.15 -3.59
N PHE A 277 0.81 -9.45 -3.44
CA PHE A 277 1.78 -10.14 -4.30
C PHE A 277 1.22 -11.37 -5.02
N PHE A 278 0.00 -11.82 -4.67
CA PHE A 278 -0.68 -13.00 -5.23
C PHE A 278 -2.16 -12.71 -5.47
#